data_AF-A0A368GI48-F1
#
_entry.id   AF-A0A368GI48-F1
#
_cell.length_a   1.000
_cell.length_b   1.000
_cell.length_c   1.000
_cell.angle_alpha   90.00
_cell.angle_beta   90.00
_cell.angle_gamma   90.00
#
_symmetry.space_group_name_H-M   'P 1'
#
loop_
_entity.id
_entity.type
_entity.pdbx_description
1 polymer ?
#
loop_
_entity_poly.entity_id
_entity_poly.type
_entity_poly.pdbx_seq_one_letter_code
_entity_poly.pdbx_strand_id
1 'polypeptide(L)'
;MKLQYWDCVLEDMAHAEAATCAAATAGGNYGVAQEKFKVKSKCNANDETLAKIKKWWTDGAKKQTNQEQVADNDNFSNMANAASIGFACTYQYCSGELNSVCFYNEKLPGVGANLYEPGQNGKYCDNCKQLGGGAKAPCVDALCQVPFEQRELSSNILS
;
A
#
# COMPACT_ATOMS: atom_id res chain seq x y z
N MET A 1 7.17 9.75 -7.08
CA MET A 1 6.59 8.49 -6.56
C MET A 1 7.55 7.34 -6.85
N LYS A 2 7.64 6.33 -5.99
CA LYS A 2 8.52 5.16 -6.19
C LYS A 2 7.68 3.94 -6.57
N LEU A 3 8.25 3.00 -7.32
CA LEU A 3 7.61 1.70 -7.53
C LEU A 3 7.53 0.95 -6.18
N GLN A 4 6.38 0.33 -5.90
CA GLN A 4 6.20 -0.55 -4.75
C GLN A 4 6.50 -2.00 -5.15
N TYR A 5 7.14 -2.75 -4.26
CA TYR A 5 7.54 -4.13 -4.46
C TYR A 5 6.76 -5.06 -3.54
N TRP A 6 6.49 -6.28 -4.02
CA TRP A 6 5.89 -7.31 -3.19
C TRP A 6 6.87 -7.75 -2.10
N ASP A 7 6.41 -7.80 -0.86
CA ASP A 7 7.19 -8.22 0.31
C ASP A 7 6.49 -9.38 1.03
N CYS A 8 7.09 -10.58 0.99
CA CYS A 8 6.52 -11.78 1.59
C CYS A 8 6.35 -11.67 3.12
N VAL A 9 7.17 -10.86 3.81
CA VAL A 9 7.02 -10.66 5.26
C VAL A 9 5.73 -9.88 5.54
N LEU A 10 5.44 -8.87 4.72
CA LEU A 10 4.16 -8.15 4.82
C LEU A 10 2.98 -9.02 4.41
N GLU A 11 3.18 -9.98 3.50
CA GLU A 11 2.16 -10.95 3.10
C GLU A 11 1.78 -11.86 4.27
N ASP A 12 2.78 -12.38 4.99
CA ASP A 12 2.57 -13.19 6.20
C ASP A 12 1.84 -12.41 7.30
N MET A 13 2.21 -11.13 7.50
CA MET A 13 1.51 -10.24 8.42
C MET A 13 0.05 -10.01 8.00
N ALA A 14 -0.17 -9.72 6.72
CA ALA A 14 -1.51 -9.55 6.17
C ALA A 14 -2.34 -10.83 6.34
N HIS A 15 -1.72 -12.01 6.21
CA HIS A 15 -2.39 -13.31 6.35
C HIS A 15 -2.81 -13.57 7.80
N ALA A 16 -1.92 -13.29 8.75
CA ALA A 16 -2.24 -13.39 10.17
C ALA A 16 -3.44 -12.51 10.54
N GLU A 17 -3.47 -11.25 10.10
CA GLU A 17 -4.57 -10.32 10.37
C GLU A 17 -5.85 -10.70 9.61
N ALA A 18 -5.74 -11.11 8.34
CA ALA A 18 -6.90 -11.53 7.55
C ALA A 18 -7.61 -12.75 8.17
N ALA A 19 -6.83 -13.71 8.70
CA ALA A 19 -7.32 -14.92 9.36
C ALA A 19 -8.17 -14.65 10.60
N THR A 20 -7.96 -13.52 11.28
CA THR A 20 -8.78 -13.12 12.45
C THR A 20 -10.22 -12.79 12.08
N CYS A 21 -10.48 -12.46 10.81
CA CYS A 21 -11.75 -11.90 10.35
C CYS A 21 -12.20 -10.66 11.14
N ALA A 22 -11.30 -9.95 11.82
CA ALA A 22 -11.57 -8.72 12.58
C ALA A 22 -11.04 -7.49 11.82
N ALA A 23 -11.14 -6.31 12.43
CA ALA A 23 -10.42 -5.13 11.93
C ALA A 23 -8.92 -5.37 12.13
N ALA A 24 -8.15 -5.24 11.05
CA ALA A 24 -6.72 -5.45 11.05
C ALA A 24 -6.03 -4.31 11.82
N THR A 25 -5.02 -4.65 12.59
CA THR A 25 -4.23 -3.68 13.35
C THR A 25 -2.80 -3.65 12.82
N ALA A 26 -2.32 -2.46 12.46
CA ALA A 26 -0.91 -2.26 12.16
C ALA A 26 -0.15 -1.87 13.44
N GLY A 27 0.82 -2.69 13.85
CA GLY A 27 1.79 -2.29 14.86
C GLY A 27 2.85 -1.33 14.30
N GLY A 28 3.52 -0.58 15.17
CA GLY A 28 4.77 0.12 14.84
C GLY A 28 4.69 1.12 13.68
N ASN A 29 5.51 0.88 12.64
CA ASN A 29 5.70 1.76 11.48
C ASN A 29 5.04 1.23 10.20
N TYR A 30 4.02 0.36 10.31
CA TYR A 30 3.33 -0.20 9.15
C TYR A 30 2.04 0.54 8.83
N GLY A 31 1.68 0.54 7.55
CA GLY A 31 0.36 0.94 7.06
C GLY A 31 -0.52 -0.29 6.84
N VAL A 32 -1.84 -0.12 7.00
CA VAL A 32 -2.82 -1.18 6.71
C VAL A 32 -4.00 -0.60 5.92
N ALA A 33 -4.42 -1.33 4.89
CA ALA A 33 -5.66 -1.11 4.17
C ALA A 33 -6.49 -2.39 4.23
N GLN A 34 -7.80 -2.24 4.45
CA GLN A 34 -8.69 -3.38 4.61
C GLN A 34 -10.07 -3.08 4.01
N GLU A 35 -10.68 -4.11 3.43
CA GLU A 35 -12.13 -4.12 3.18
C GLU A 35 -12.67 -5.55 3.29
N LYS A 36 -13.85 -5.68 3.88
CA LYS A 36 -14.67 -6.89 3.77
C LYS A 36 -15.73 -6.70 2.69
N PHE A 37 -15.87 -7.68 1.82
CA PHE A 37 -16.87 -7.62 0.75
C PHE A 37 -17.36 -9.00 0.35
N LYS A 38 -18.62 -9.06 -0.08
CA LYS A 38 -19.22 -10.28 -0.64
C LYS A 38 -18.60 -10.61 -1.98
N VAL A 39 -18.25 -11.88 -2.18
CA VAL A 39 -17.94 -12.43 -3.49
C VAL A 39 -19.18 -13.08 -4.10
N LYS A 40 -19.36 -12.91 -5.41
CA LYS A 40 -20.45 -13.56 -6.13
C LYS A 40 -20.26 -15.08 -6.12
N SER A 41 -21.36 -15.82 -6.33
CA SER A 41 -21.45 -17.29 -6.23
C SER A 41 -20.48 -18.10 -7.11
N LYS A 42 -19.73 -17.46 -8.01
CA LYS A 42 -18.61 -18.07 -8.71
C LYS A 42 -17.33 -17.58 -8.03
N CYS A 43 -16.53 -18.49 -7.47
CA CYS A 43 -15.29 -18.26 -6.73
C CYS A 43 -14.24 -17.44 -7.51
N ASN A 44 -14.51 -16.16 -7.77
CA ASN A 44 -13.65 -15.24 -8.49
C ASN A 44 -13.12 -14.18 -7.53
N ALA A 45 -12.44 -14.66 -6.48
CA ALA A 45 -11.82 -13.83 -5.47
C ALA A 45 -10.87 -12.80 -6.10
N ASN A 46 -10.13 -13.22 -7.14
CA ASN A 46 -9.15 -12.37 -7.82
C ASN A 46 -9.80 -11.16 -8.51
N ASP A 47 -10.80 -11.35 -9.36
CA ASP A 47 -11.40 -10.22 -10.10
C ASP A 47 -12.15 -9.28 -9.17
N GLU A 48 -12.87 -9.82 -8.17
CA GLU A 48 -13.58 -9.00 -7.19
C GLU A 48 -12.58 -8.22 -6.31
N THR A 49 -11.48 -8.83 -5.87
CA THR A 49 -10.41 -8.13 -5.12
C THR A 49 -9.77 -7.04 -5.97
N LEU A 50 -9.43 -7.33 -7.23
CA LEU A 50 -8.87 -6.33 -8.15
C LEU A 50 -9.84 -5.16 -8.37
N ALA A 51 -11.13 -5.44 -8.52
CA ALA A 51 -12.16 -4.40 -8.65
C ALA A 51 -12.23 -3.51 -7.39
N LYS A 52 -12.08 -4.10 -6.19
CA LYS A 52 -12.07 -3.36 -4.92
C LYS A 52 -10.84 -2.48 -4.77
N ILE A 53 -9.64 -3.00 -5.06
CA ILE A 53 -8.40 -2.20 -5.02
C ILE A 53 -8.47 -1.02 -6.01
N LYS A 54 -8.96 -1.25 -7.24
CA LYS A 54 -9.20 -0.17 -8.23
C LYS A 54 -10.20 0.87 -7.74
N LYS A 55 -11.24 0.43 -7.02
CA LYS A 55 -12.24 1.32 -6.41
C LYS A 55 -11.63 2.16 -5.29
N TRP A 56 -10.81 1.59 -4.41
CA TRP A 56 -10.07 2.34 -3.38
C TRP A 56 -9.28 3.48 -4.01
N TRP A 57 -8.52 3.17 -5.06
CA TRP A 57 -7.74 4.17 -5.78
C TRP A 57 -8.63 5.25 -6.40
N THR A 58 -9.63 4.84 -7.19
CA THR A 58 -10.45 5.75 -7.99
C THR A 58 -11.31 6.67 -7.13
N ASP A 59 -11.96 6.15 -6.10
CA ASP A 59 -12.84 6.95 -5.24
C ASP A 59 -12.05 7.77 -4.23
N GLY A 60 -10.93 7.25 -3.73
CA GLY A 60 -10.07 8.02 -2.85
C GLY A 60 -9.34 9.16 -3.57
N ALA A 61 -8.94 8.97 -4.83
CA ALA A 61 -8.37 10.03 -5.64
C ALA A 61 -9.37 11.19 -5.86
N LYS A 62 -10.67 10.90 -6.01
CA LYS A 62 -11.70 11.95 -6.13
C LYS A 62 -11.86 12.81 -4.87
N LYS A 63 -11.48 12.28 -3.70
CA LYS A 63 -11.49 13.03 -2.44
C LYS A 63 -10.28 13.96 -2.30
N GLN A 64 -9.27 13.81 -3.17
CA GLN A 64 -8.05 14.60 -3.08
C GLN A 64 -8.19 15.94 -3.80
N THR A 65 -7.83 17.01 -3.10
CA THR A 65 -7.65 18.35 -3.68
C THR A 65 -6.17 18.67 -3.90
N ASN A 66 -5.28 18.01 -3.16
CA ASN A 66 -3.83 18.15 -3.19
C ASN A 66 -3.18 16.81 -2.78
N GLN A 67 -1.89 16.83 -2.39
CA GLN A 67 -1.12 15.66 -1.97
C GLN A 67 -1.32 15.23 -0.50
N GLU A 68 -2.11 15.95 0.29
CA GLU A 68 -2.24 15.72 1.72
C GLU A 68 -3.14 14.51 2.01
N GLN A 69 -2.92 13.85 3.16
CA GLN A 69 -3.81 12.81 3.63
C GLN A 69 -5.16 13.43 4.02
N VAL A 70 -6.24 12.88 3.46
CA VAL A 70 -7.62 13.24 3.80
C VAL A 70 -8.17 12.24 4.81
N ALA A 71 -8.89 12.72 5.81
CA ALA A 71 -9.59 11.86 6.78
C ALA A 71 -10.56 10.88 6.06
N ASP A 72 -10.74 9.69 6.63
CA ASP A 72 -11.61 8.64 6.07
C ASP A 72 -11.27 8.26 4.61
N ASN A 73 -9.98 8.30 4.28
CA ASN A 73 -9.45 7.94 2.97
C ASN A 73 -8.23 7.01 3.05
N ASP A 74 -8.15 6.20 4.11
CA ASP A 74 -6.94 5.48 4.47
C ASP A 74 -6.53 4.41 3.45
N ASN A 75 -7.48 3.72 2.81
CA ASN A 75 -7.15 2.74 1.76
C ASN A 75 -6.40 3.40 0.59
N PHE A 76 -6.89 4.54 0.08
CA PHE A 76 -6.17 5.31 -0.93
C PHE A 76 -4.86 5.88 -0.40
N SER A 77 -4.88 6.41 0.82
CA SER A 77 -3.73 7.06 1.43
C SER A 77 -2.56 6.09 1.57
N ASN A 78 -2.81 4.83 1.94
CA ASN A 78 -1.76 3.82 2.04
C ASN A 78 -1.19 3.48 0.64
N MET A 79 -2.06 3.31 -0.36
CA MET A 79 -1.62 3.07 -1.75
C MET A 79 -0.78 4.24 -2.31
N ALA A 80 -1.12 5.48 -1.95
CA ALA A 80 -0.47 6.69 -2.45
C ALA A 80 0.71 7.18 -1.59
N ASN A 81 1.00 6.53 -0.46
CA ASN A 81 2.08 6.94 0.44
C ASN A 81 3.46 6.68 -0.20
N ALA A 82 4.14 7.73 -0.67
CA ALA A 82 5.43 7.63 -1.36
C ALA A 82 6.61 7.19 -0.46
N ALA A 83 6.41 7.21 0.87
CA ALA A 83 7.36 6.62 1.80
C ALA A 83 7.36 5.10 1.70
N SER A 84 6.18 4.49 1.44
CA SER A 84 6.05 3.06 1.31
C SER A 84 6.53 2.56 -0.06
N ILE A 85 7.49 1.63 -0.02
CA ILE A 85 8.08 0.98 -1.20
C ILE A 85 7.92 -0.55 -1.17
N GLY A 86 7.42 -1.09 -0.08
CA GLY A 86 7.08 -2.50 0.09
C GLY A 86 5.62 -2.63 0.48
N PHE A 87 4.90 -3.53 -0.18
CA PHE A 87 3.52 -3.85 0.14
C PHE A 87 3.24 -5.33 -0.11
N ALA A 88 2.22 -5.86 0.53
CA ALA A 88 1.62 -7.12 0.13
C ALA A 88 0.18 -7.19 0.62
N CYS A 89 -0.61 -8.02 -0.04
CA CYS A 89 -2.01 -8.21 0.31
C CYS A 89 -2.34 -9.70 0.37
N THR A 90 -3.35 -10.04 1.14
CA THR A 90 -3.98 -11.35 1.08
C THR A 90 -5.45 -11.22 1.43
N TYR A 91 -6.19 -12.31 1.24
CA TYR A 91 -7.60 -12.36 1.58
C TYR A 91 -7.95 -13.66 2.27
N GLN A 92 -8.86 -13.57 3.24
CA GLN A 92 -9.44 -14.71 3.94
C GLN A 92 -10.95 -14.71 3.76
N TYR A 93 -11.57 -15.87 3.53
CA TYR A 93 -13.03 -15.97 3.56
C TYR A 93 -13.53 -15.98 5.01
N CYS A 94 -14.42 -15.04 5.32
CA CYS A 94 -14.99 -14.77 6.63
C CYS A 94 -16.52 -14.74 6.51
N SER A 95 -17.17 -15.87 6.78
CA SER A 95 -18.63 -16.00 6.93
C SER A 95 -19.47 -15.22 5.90
N GLY A 96 -19.27 -15.48 4.61
CA GLY A 96 -20.05 -14.84 3.53
C GLY A 96 -19.34 -13.68 2.82
N GLU A 97 -18.19 -13.25 3.33
CA GLU A 97 -17.41 -12.15 2.78
C GLU A 97 -15.94 -12.57 2.63
N LEU A 98 -15.23 -12.02 1.64
CA LEU A 98 -13.78 -11.98 1.65
C LEU A 98 -13.33 -10.79 2.50
N ASN A 99 -12.43 -11.06 3.42
CA ASN A 99 -11.68 -10.08 4.19
C ASN A 99 -10.34 -9.86 3.50
N SER A 100 -10.22 -8.78 2.71
CA SER A 100 -8.97 -8.41 2.04
C SER A 100 -8.18 -7.47 2.94
N VAL A 101 -6.92 -7.81 3.22
CA VAL A 101 -6.00 -7.03 4.04
C VAL A 101 -4.72 -6.79 3.24
N CYS A 102 -4.26 -5.54 3.23
CA CYS A 102 -2.99 -5.15 2.63
C CYS A 102 -2.12 -4.47 3.70
N PHE A 103 -0.86 -4.85 3.78
CA PHE A 103 0.15 -4.21 4.60
C PHE A 103 1.13 -3.42 3.74
N TYR A 104 1.60 -2.31 4.31
CA TYR A 104 2.54 -1.38 3.70
C TYR A 104 3.70 -1.18 4.66
N ASN A 105 4.93 -1.14 4.14
CA ASN A 105 6.13 -1.05 4.96
C ASN A 105 6.34 0.32 5.64
N GLU A 106 5.46 1.28 5.41
CA GLU A 106 5.48 2.59 6.08
C GLU A 106 4.06 2.99 6.48
N LYS A 107 3.91 3.48 7.71
CA LYS A 107 2.65 4.01 8.24
C LYS A 107 2.27 5.31 7.52
N LEU A 108 0.97 5.63 7.59
CA LEU A 108 0.46 6.91 7.13
C LEU A 108 1.06 8.07 7.94
N PRO A 109 1.37 9.21 7.29
CA PRO A 109 2.00 10.36 7.95
C PRO A 109 1.02 11.12 8.86
N GLY A 110 -0.29 10.95 8.68
CA GLY A 110 -1.34 11.63 9.45
C GLY A 110 -2.14 12.62 8.60
N VAL A 111 -3.41 12.84 8.95
CA VAL A 111 -4.32 13.75 8.23
C VAL A 111 -3.70 15.15 8.11
N GLY A 112 -3.74 15.73 6.91
CA GLY A 112 -3.13 17.02 6.58
C GLY A 112 -1.63 16.96 6.27
N ALA A 113 -0.94 15.83 6.49
CA ALA A 113 0.44 15.65 6.06
C ALA A 113 0.50 15.13 4.61
N ASN A 114 1.55 15.50 3.89
CA ASN A 114 1.75 15.06 2.50
C ASN A 114 1.95 13.55 2.40
N LEU A 115 1.16 12.87 1.56
CA LEU A 115 1.36 11.47 1.19
C LEU A 115 2.54 11.29 0.24
N TYR A 116 2.80 12.31 -0.58
CA TYR A 116 3.89 12.33 -1.54
C TYR A 116 4.33 13.76 -1.82
N GLU A 117 5.55 13.91 -2.32
CA GLU A 117 6.02 15.20 -2.83
C GLU A 117 5.40 15.48 -4.21
N PRO A 118 4.76 16.64 -4.41
CA PRO A 118 4.23 17.02 -5.71
C PRO A 118 5.40 17.30 -6.67
N GLY A 119 5.27 16.85 -7.92
CA GLY A 119 6.24 17.18 -8.96
C GLY A 119 6.22 18.67 -9.29
N GLN A 120 7.38 19.27 -9.54
CA GLN A 120 7.44 20.65 -10.03
C GLN A 120 6.94 20.71 -11.48
N ASN A 121 6.01 21.61 -11.78
CA ASN A 121 5.45 21.83 -13.12
C ASN A 121 4.97 20.54 -13.82
N GLY A 122 4.41 19.58 -13.05
CA GLY A 122 3.89 18.32 -13.60
C GLY A 122 4.95 17.30 -14.01
N LYS A 123 6.22 17.51 -13.65
CA LYS A 123 7.30 16.56 -13.97
C LYS A 123 7.44 15.49 -12.89
N TYR A 124 6.85 14.32 -13.15
CA TYR A 124 6.77 13.22 -12.18
C TYR A 124 8.12 12.56 -11.83
N CYS A 125 9.07 12.58 -12.77
CA CYS A 125 10.35 11.89 -12.64
C CYS A 125 11.48 12.78 -12.12
N ASP A 126 11.23 14.07 -11.90
CA ASP A 126 12.29 15.05 -11.57
C ASP A 126 12.91 14.79 -10.19
N ASN A 127 12.13 14.22 -9.27
CA ASN A 127 12.56 13.94 -7.91
C ASN A 127 13.01 12.48 -7.70
N CYS A 128 13.24 11.69 -8.76
CA CYS A 128 13.82 10.36 -8.57
C CYS A 128 15.22 10.47 -7.95
N LYS A 129 15.45 9.72 -6.87
CA LYS A 129 16.69 9.73 -6.09
C LYS A 129 17.89 9.39 -6.99
N GLN A 130 19.06 9.95 -6.68
CA GLN A 130 20.31 9.42 -7.21
C GLN A 130 20.63 8.06 -6.59
N LEU A 131 21.01 7.12 -7.44
CA LEU A 131 21.56 5.83 -7.08
C LEU A 131 23.08 5.97 -6.84
N GLY A 132 23.71 4.89 -6.37
CA GLY A 132 25.17 4.82 -6.27
C GLY A 132 25.83 5.17 -7.62
N GLY A 133 26.94 5.92 -7.58
CA GLY A 133 27.64 6.37 -8.78
C GLY A 133 27.07 7.64 -9.43
N GLY A 134 26.13 8.34 -8.78
CA GLY A 134 25.65 9.67 -9.21
C GLY A 134 24.57 9.66 -10.30
N ALA A 135 24.24 8.49 -10.85
CA ALA A 135 23.15 8.33 -11.80
C ALA A 135 21.78 8.48 -11.11
N LYS A 136 20.81 9.07 -11.79
CA LYS A 136 19.42 9.11 -11.32
C LYS A 136 18.76 7.74 -11.45
N ALA A 137 17.90 7.37 -10.49
CA ALA A 137 17.08 6.17 -10.62
C ALA A 137 16.23 6.24 -11.91
N PRO A 138 16.13 5.14 -12.68
CA PRO A 138 15.24 5.10 -13.83
C PRO A 138 13.82 5.48 -13.45
N CYS A 139 13.10 6.09 -14.38
CA CYS A 139 11.69 6.41 -14.20
C CYS A 139 10.90 5.71 -15.30
N VAL A 140 10.02 4.80 -14.92
CA VAL A 140 9.16 4.03 -15.83
C VAL A 140 7.73 4.30 -15.43
N ASP A 141 6.89 4.70 -16.38
CA ASP A 141 5.48 5.03 -16.15
C ASP A 141 5.26 5.98 -14.95
N ALA A 142 6.08 7.03 -14.86
CA ALA A 142 6.09 8.03 -13.78
C ALA A 142 6.44 7.50 -12.37
N LEU A 143 7.03 6.29 -12.28
CA LEU A 143 7.49 5.68 -11.05
C LEU A 143 9.01 5.51 -11.03
N CYS A 144 9.64 6.03 -9.98
CA CYS A 144 11.07 5.88 -9.75
C CYS A 144 11.42 4.44 -9.37
N GLN A 145 12.33 3.84 -10.13
CA GLN A 145 12.82 2.47 -9.96
C GLN A 145 13.99 2.49 -8.98
N VAL A 146 13.68 2.49 -7.69
CA VAL A 146 14.68 2.38 -6.62
C VAL A 146 14.79 0.91 -6.18
N PRO A 147 16.01 0.39 -5.90
CA PRO A 147 16.15 -0.94 -5.33
C PRO A 147 15.37 -1.06 -4.03
N PHE A 148 14.64 -2.16 -3.87
CA PHE A 148 14.02 -2.52 -2.60
C PHE A 148 15.01 -3.35 -1.81
N GLU A 149 15.58 -2.75 -0.76
CA GLU A 149 16.27 -3.52 0.27
C GLU A 149 15.18 -4.20 1.10
N GLN A 150 14.97 -5.50 0.84
CA GLN A 150 14.10 -6.31 1.69
C GLN A 150 14.60 -6.17 3.13
N ARG A 151 13.73 -5.79 4.06
CA ARG A 151 14.09 -5.80 5.47
C ARG A 151 14.33 -7.25 5.84
N GLU A 152 15.61 -7.63 5.96
CA GLU A 152 16.02 -8.88 6.61
C GLU A 152 15.24 -8.96 7.93
N LEU A 153 14.51 -10.06 8.12
CA LEU A 153 13.79 -10.37 9.35
C LEU A 153 14.74 -10.14 10.53
N SER A 154 14.60 -9.01 11.25
CA SER A 154 15.18 -8.94 12.58
C SER A 154 14.47 -10.01 13.38
N SER A 155 15.20 -11.06 13.71
CA SER A 155 14.83 -12.32 14.35
C SER A 155 14.18 -12.21 15.74
N ASN A 156 13.46 -11.13 16.04
CA ASN A 156 13.04 -10.75 17.40
C ASN A 156 11.51 -10.68 17.58
N ILE A 157 10.71 -11.32 16.73
CA ILE A 157 9.23 -11.40 16.92
C ILE A 157 8.79 -12.81 17.38
N LEU A 158 9.72 -13.67 17.81
CA LEU A 158 9.40 -14.97 18.43
C LEU A 158 10.07 -15.18 19.80
N SER A 159 10.20 -14.13 20.61
CA SER A 159 10.55 -14.25 22.04
C SER A 159 9.36 -13.93 22.94
#